data_AF-A0A4Q5S2A3-F1
#
_entry.id   AF-A0A4Q5S2A3-F1
#
_cell.length_a   1.000
_cell.length_b   1.000
_cell.length_c   1.000
_cell.angle_alpha   90.00
_cell.angle_beta   90.00
_cell.angle_gamma   90.00
#
_symmetry.space_group_name_H-M   'P 1'
#
loop_
_entity.id
_entity.type
_entity.pdbx_description
1 polymer ?
#
loop_
_entity_poly.entity_id
_entity_poly.type
_entity_poly.pdbx_seq_one_letter_code
_entity_poly.pdbx_strand_id
1 'polypeptide(L)'
;MKNFTSVVLGMILISSGCKTNKTVSGTPGTYNFGFADTGKQKNFLGVNAGTGYDQIKGFGFEHALLNGAAIVDGPGFITSNKPFFFSVKLPEGNYHVTIKLGDDAGSSDAVIRAECRRMMVNRIQTKNGEIKTVAFTIHIRDSLIRATNSKVRIKPRENDYLHWDEKLTLEFNGNEPKIRSIQITPAPANVITMFLAGNSTVVDQAREPYAAWGQMIPAAFEPGKVAVANYAESGESLSSFIAAKRFEKMLSLMKPGDYAFAEFGHNDQKQKGEGIG
;
A
#
# COMPACT_ATOMS: atom_id res chain seq x y z
N MET A 1 -28.49 18.80 63.55
CA MET A 1 -28.44 18.27 62.18
C MET A 1 -28.84 19.41 61.24
N LYS A 2 -27.87 19.98 60.51
CA LYS A 2 -28.09 21.12 59.59
C LYS A 2 -28.15 20.57 58.16
N ASN A 3 -29.28 20.76 57.49
CA ASN A 3 -29.50 20.38 56.09
C ASN A 3 -28.87 21.44 55.18
N PHE A 4 -27.97 21.01 54.28
CA PHE A 4 -27.48 21.83 53.18
C PHE A 4 -28.18 21.39 51.89
N THR A 5 -28.99 22.29 51.34
CA THR A 5 -29.58 22.20 50.01
C THR A 5 -28.51 22.60 48.99
N SER A 6 -28.14 21.70 48.06
CA SER A 6 -27.24 22.03 46.95
C SER A 6 -28.07 22.34 45.70
N VAL A 7 -27.90 23.55 45.17
CA VAL A 7 -28.48 24.00 43.90
C VAL A 7 -27.51 23.65 42.79
N VAL A 8 -27.90 22.77 41.87
CA VAL A 8 -27.10 22.44 40.68
C VAL A 8 -27.49 23.40 39.56
N LEU A 9 -26.55 24.27 39.17
CA LEU A 9 -26.68 25.18 38.04
C LEU A 9 -26.32 24.41 36.75
N GLY A 10 -27.31 24.18 35.89
CA GLY A 10 -27.11 23.51 34.60
C GLY A 10 -26.42 24.42 33.59
N MET A 11 -25.19 24.12 33.22
CA MET A 11 -24.49 24.73 32.08
C MET A 11 -24.88 23.97 30.80
N ILE A 12 -25.67 24.58 29.93
CA ILE A 12 -25.94 24.08 28.58
C ILE A 12 -24.73 24.44 27.70
N LEU A 13 -23.89 23.44 27.42
CA LEU A 13 -22.84 23.53 26.41
C LEU A 13 -23.47 23.34 25.02
N ILE A 14 -23.60 24.42 24.27
CA ILE A 14 -23.91 24.38 22.84
C ILE A 14 -22.64 23.90 22.12
N SER A 15 -22.59 22.62 21.74
CA SER A 15 -21.50 22.11 20.91
C SER A 15 -21.70 22.54 19.46
N SER A 16 -21.02 23.60 19.04
CA SER A 16 -20.80 23.89 17.62
C SER A 16 -20.11 22.69 16.97
N GLY A 17 -20.73 22.12 15.94
CA GLY A 17 -20.26 20.94 15.23
C GLY A 17 -18.89 21.18 14.58
N CYS A 18 -17.83 20.78 15.27
CA CYS A 18 -16.50 20.66 14.69
C CYS A 18 -16.54 19.47 13.72
N LYS A 19 -16.42 19.74 12.40
CA LYS A 19 -16.19 18.67 11.42
C LYS A 19 -14.88 17.99 11.82
N THR A 20 -14.97 16.82 12.41
CA THR A 20 -13.79 16.02 12.71
C THR A 20 -13.11 15.71 11.39
N ASN A 21 -11.91 16.29 11.17
CA ASN A 21 -11.06 15.88 10.07
C ASN A 21 -10.76 14.40 10.28
N LYS A 22 -11.40 13.53 9.49
CA LYS A 22 -11.21 12.09 9.59
C LYS A 22 -9.76 11.78 9.18
N THR A 23 -8.96 11.26 10.11
CA THR A 23 -7.54 10.89 9.92
C THR A 23 -7.38 9.37 9.86
N VAL A 24 -6.29 8.91 9.26
CA VAL A 24 -5.82 7.53 9.34
C VAL A 24 -4.71 7.47 10.39
N SER A 25 -4.98 6.83 11.53
CA SER A 25 -4.13 6.81 12.72
C SER A 25 -2.86 5.95 12.61
N GLY A 26 -2.52 5.43 11.43
CA GLY A 26 -1.39 4.49 11.28
C GLY A 26 -1.57 3.19 12.08
N THR A 27 -2.81 2.80 12.33
CA THR A 27 -3.18 1.55 13.01
C THR A 27 -3.86 0.60 12.03
N PRO A 28 -3.89 -0.72 12.25
CA PRO A 28 -4.71 -1.61 11.44
C PRO A 28 -6.19 -1.26 11.61
N GLY A 29 -6.94 -1.21 10.51
CA GLY A 29 -8.35 -0.83 10.54
C GLY A 29 -8.99 -0.85 9.15
N THR A 30 -10.31 -0.66 9.13
CA THR A 30 -11.07 -0.53 7.88
C THR A 30 -11.09 0.93 7.43
N TYR A 31 -10.54 1.20 6.26
CA TYR A 31 -10.49 2.52 5.65
C TYR A 31 -11.23 2.51 4.32
N ASN A 32 -12.22 3.38 4.19
CA ASN A 32 -13.01 3.54 2.98
C ASN A 32 -12.75 4.92 2.40
N PHE A 33 -12.11 5.00 1.25
CA PHE A 33 -11.88 6.24 0.51
C PHE A 33 -12.87 6.32 -0.65
N GLY A 34 -13.59 7.44 -0.73
CA GLY A 34 -14.54 7.71 -1.81
C GLY A 34 -14.03 8.92 -2.58
N PHE A 35 -13.97 8.79 -3.90
CA PHE A 35 -13.44 9.84 -4.76
C PHE A 35 -14.55 10.72 -5.33
N ALA A 36 -14.25 12.02 -5.43
CA ALA A 36 -15.19 13.04 -5.90
C ALA A 36 -16.56 12.90 -5.20
N ASP A 37 -17.64 12.76 -5.96
CA ASP A 37 -19.00 12.65 -5.40
C ASP A 37 -19.23 11.37 -4.58
N THR A 38 -18.53 10.28 -4.87
CA THR A 38 -18.59 9.05 -4.06
C THR A 38 -18.13 9.33 -2.62
N GLY A 39 -17.18 10.26 -2.45
CA GLY A 39 -16.66 10.69 -1.15
C GLY A 39 -17.64 11.46 -0.27
N LYS A 40 -18.78 11.92 -0.81
CA LYS A 40 -19.81 12.65 -0.05
C LYS A 40 -20.68 11.72 0.81
N GLN A 41 -20.64 10.42 0.56
CA GLN A 41 -21.42 9.43 1.30
C GLN A 41 -20.88 9.24 2.73
N LYS A 42 -21.77 9.02 3.71
CA LYS A 42 -21.48 9.03 5.15
C LYS A 42 -20.30 8.13 5.59
N ASN A 43 -20.10 7.01 4.90
CA ASN A 43 -19.13 5.97 5.27
C ASN A 43 -17.75 6.12 4.62
N PHE A 44 -17.55 7.17 3.81
CA PHE A 44 -16.28 7.41 3.15
C PHE A 44 -15.46 8.51 3.82
N LEU A 45 -14.15 8.37 3.68
CA LEU A 45 -13.15 9.42 3.71
C LEU A 45 -13.18 10.06 2.32
N GLY A 46 -13.71 11.28 2.22
CA GLY A 46 -13.79 11.98 0.95
C GLY A 46 -12.42 12.41 0.45
N VAL A 47 -12.14 12.11 -0.82
CA VAL A 47 -10.91 12.47 -1.51
C VAL A 47 -11.27 13.13 -2.84
N ASN A 48 -10.62 14.25 -3.15
CA ASN A 48 -10.72 14.96 -4.43
C ASN A 48 -9.33 15.18 -5.03
N ALA A 49 -9.25 15.69 -6.25
CA ALA A 49 -7.99 15.90 -6.96
C ALA A 49 -6.97 16.74 -6.17
N GLY A 50 -7.44 17.72 -5.39
CA GLY A 50 -6.61 18.57 -4.53
C GLY A 50 -6.16 17.92 -3.21
N THR A 51 -6.61 16.71 -2.88
CA THR A 51 -6.25 16.02 -1.65
C THR A 51 -4.86 15.40 -1.76
N GLY A 52 -3.82 16.24 -1.65
CA GLY A 52 -2.43 15.78 -1.57
C GLY A 52 -2.16 14.93 -0.34
N TYR A 53 -1.17 14.05 -0.42
CA TYR A 53 -0.72 13.25 0.72
C TYR A 53 -0.24 14.16 1.85
N ASP A 54 -0.79 13.95 3.04
CA ASP A 54 -0.41 14.65 4.25
C ASP A 54 -0.08 13.63 5.36
N GLN A 55 1.06 13.81 6.02
CA GLN A 55 1.57 12.85 7.00
C GLN A 55 0.71 12.78 8.28
N ILE A 56 0.04 13.88 8.65
CA ILE A 56 -0.83 13.94 9.84
C ILE A 56 -2.18 13.31 9.52
N LYS A 57 -2.73 13.59 8.33
CA LYS A 57 -3.96 13.01 7.80
C LYS A 57 -3.79 11.52 7.52
N GLY A 58 -2.60 11.11 7.10
CA GLY A 58 -2.22 9.74 6.81
C GLY A 58 -2.72 9.22 5.46
N PHE A 59 -3.17 10.08 4.55
CA PHE A 59 -3.52 9.67 3.19
C PHE A 59 -3.58 10.84 2.21
N GLY A 60 -3.55 10.53 0.91
CA GLY A 60 -3.77 11.49 -0.17
C GLY A 60 -2.98 11.12 -1.42
N PHE A 61 -3.08 11.95 -2.45
CA PHE A 61 -2.35 11.76 -3.70
C PHE A 61 -0.89 12.25 -3.58
N GLU A 62 0.05 11.46 -4.08
CA GLU A 62 1.47 11.85 -4.11
C GLU A 62 1.72 12.80 -5.29
N HIS A 63 1.29 14.06 -5.16
CA HIS A 63 1.37 15.05 -6.24
C HIS A 63 2.81 15.28 -6.75
N ALA A 64 3.81 15.06 -5.89
CA ALA A 64 5.22 15.13 -6.27
C ALA A 64 5.65 14.06 -7.30
N LEU A 65 4.90 12.96 -7.42
CA LEU A 65 5.19 11.85 -8.33
C LEU A 65 4.48 11.96 -9.68
N LEU A 66 3.66 12.99 -9.89
CA LEU A 66 2.78 13.08 -11.06
C LEU A 66 3.51 13.25 -12.40
N ASN A 67 4.77 13.67 -12.43
CA ASN A 67 5.56 13.84 -13.67
C ASN A 67 4.76 14.55 -14.81
N GLY A 68 4.12 15.67 -14.45
CA GLY A 68 3.26 16.44 -15.36
C GLY A 68 1.91 15.80 -15.69
N ALA A 69 1.43 14.85 -14.87
CA ALA A 69 0.05 14.41 -14.82
C ALA A 69 -0.81 15.42 -14.06
N ALA A 70 -2.08 15.52 -14.44
CA ALA A 70 -3.08 16.24 -13.68
C ALA A 70 -4.15 15.25 -13.24
N ILE A 71 -4.40 15.19 -11.93
CA ILE A 71 -5.53 14.45 -11.39
C ILE A 71 -6.78 15.31 -11.55
N VAL A 72 -7.88 14.72 -12.01
CA VAL A 72 -9.14 15.41 -12.29
C VAL A 72 -10.29 14.69 -11.57
N ASP A 73 -11.18 15.49 -10.97
CA ASP A 73 -12.44 15.01 -10.42
C ASP A 73 -13.48 14.86 -11.55
N GLY A 74 -13.99 13.64 -11.74
CA GLY A 74 -15.16 13.35 -12.57
C GLY A 74 -16.41 13.11 -11.72
N PRO A 75 -17.58 12.88 -12.34
CA PRO A 75 -18.81 12.57 -11.63
C PRO A 75 -18.72 11.21 -10.91
N GLY A 76 -18.30 11.24 -9.64
CA GLY A 76 -18.16 10.07 -8.78
C GLY A 76 -16.86 9.27 -8.94
N PHE A 77 -15.86 9.79 -9.66
CA PHE A 77 -14.55 9.15 -9.84
C PHE A 77 -13.41 10.18 -9.90
N ILE A 78 -12.19 9.70 -9.73
CA ILE A 78 -10.95 10.42 -10.02
C ILE A 78 -10.29 9.82 -11.26
N THR A 79 -9.64 10.63 -12.08
CA THR A 79 -8.93 10.16 -13.28
C THR A 79 -7.69 11.00 -13.58
N SER A 80 -6.84 10.50 -14.48
CA SER A 80 -5.77 11.23 -15.12
C SER A 80 -5.44 10.60 -16.48
N ASN A 81 -4.82 11.38 -17.37
CA ASN A 81 -4.31 10.88 -18.66
C ASN A 81 -2.88 10.28 -18.56
N LYS A 82 -2.33 10.22 -17.35
CA LYS A 82 -1.01 9.70 -17.01
C LYS A 82 -1.08 8.94 -15.67
N PRO A 83 -0.04 8.17 -15.32
CA PRO A 83 0.01 7.48 -14.04
C PRO A 83 -0.14 8.44 -12.85
N PHE A 84 -0.91 8.04 -11.83
CA PHE A 84 -1.03 8.79 -10.58
C PHE A 84 -1.07 7.87 -9.37
N PHE A 85 -0.75 8.43 -8.21
CA PHE A 85 -0.41 7.67 -7.01
C PHE A 85 -1.25 8.12 -5.82
N PHE A 86 -1.84 7.17 -5.10
CA PHE A 86 -2.59 7.41 -3.87
C PHE A 86 -1.97 6.63 -2.72
N SER A 87 -1.59 7.34 -1.67
CA SER A 87 -0.92 6.76 -0.50
C SER A 87 -1.81 6.77 0.73
N VAL A 88 -1.63 5.75 1.58
CA VAL A 88 -2.27 5.62 2.89
C VAL A 88 -1.22 5.15 3.88
N LYS A 89 -1.03 5.89 4.97
CA LYS A 89 -0.15 5.51 6.08
C LYS A 89 -0.74 4.29 6.79
N LEU A 90 -0.02 3.18 6.75
CA LEU A 90 -0.44 1.91 7.31
C LEU A 90 0.75 1.20 7.96
N PRO A 91 0.55 0.56 9.13
CA PRO A 91 1.61 -0.24 9.72
C PRO A 91 1.89 -1.49 8.89
N GLU A 92 3.04 -2.12 9.15
CA GLU A 92 3.37 -3.40 8.53
C GLU A 92 2.29 -4.47 8.81
N GLY A 93 1.96 -5.23 7.76
CA GLY A 93 0.96 -6.28 7.85
C GLY A 93 0.37 -6.66 6.49
N ASN A 94 -0.49 -7.68 6.53
CA ASN A 94 -1.27 -8.10 5.38
C ASN A 94 -2.60 -7.35 5.33
N TYR A 95 -2.93 -6.81 4.17
CA TYR A 95 -4.16 -6.06 3.92
C TYR A 95 -4.91 -6.63 2.73
N HIS A 96 -6.23 -6.55 2.80
CA HIS A 96 -7.10 -6.80 1.66
C HIS A 96 -7.57 -5.44 1.13
N VAL A 97 -7.39 -5.24 -0.18
CA VAL A 97 -7.73 -3.99 -0.85
C VAL A 97 -8.79 -4.28 -1.89
N THR A 98 -9.88 -3.52 -1.86
CA THR A 98 -10.96 -3.57 -2.86
C THR A 98 -11.08 -2.22 -3.54
N ILE A 99 -11.10 -2.20 -4.86
CA ILE A 99 -11.15 -0.97 -5.66
C ILE A 99 -12.35 -1.05 -6.62
N LYS A 100 -13.18 -0.01 -6.63
CA LYS A 100 -14.23 0.17 -7.63
C LYS A 100 -13.77 1.14 -8.69
N LEU A 101 -13.93 0.77 -9.96
CA LEU A 101 -13.50 1.55 -11.12
C LEU A 101 -14.56 1.56 -12.22
N GLY A 102 -14.40 2.50 -13.15
CA GLY A 102 -15.36 2.81 -14.21
C GLY A 102 -16.20 4.04 -13.90
N ASP A 103 -17.08 4.39 -14.82
CA ASP A 103 -17.99 5.52 -14.70
C ASP A 103 -19.34 5.25 -15.37
N ASP A 104 -20.29 6.12 -15.07
CA ASP A 104 -21.68 5.97 -15.49
C ASP A 104 -21.92 6.37 -16.97
N ALA A 105 -20.95 7.04 -17.60
CA ALA A 105 -21.11 7.67 -18.92
C ALA A 105 -19.98 7.36 -19.93
N GLY A 106 -18.90 6.69 -19.53
CA GLY A 106 -17.72 6.48 -20.37
C GLY A 106 -17.04 5.13 -20.16
N SER A 107 -15.93 4.93 -20.86
CA SER A 107 -15.06 3.77 -20.64
C SER A 107 -13.95 4.09 -19.66
N SER A 108 -13.29 3.06 -19.13
CA SER A 108 -12.02 3.18 -18.41
C SER A 108 -11.08 2.05 -18.82
N ASP A 109 -9.78 2.34 -18.82
CA ASP A 109 -8.72 1.35 -18.99
C ASP A 109 -7.68 1.55 -17.89
N ALA A 110 -7.55 0.55 -17.01
CA ALA A 110 -6.74 0.63 -15.82
C ALA A 110 -5.77 -0.55 -15.68
N VAL A 111 -4.60 -0.27 -15.13
CA VAL A 111 -3.68 -1.25 -14.53
C VAL A 111 -3.39 -0.75 -13.12
N ILE A 112 -3.39 -1.65 -12.13
CA ILE A 112 -3.15 -1.27 -10.74
C ILE A 112 -1.87 -1.93 -10.26
N ARG A 113 -0.91 -1.08 -9.89
CA ARG A 113 0.32 -1.48 -9.22
C ARG A 113 0.31 -0.95 -7.79
N ALA A 114 1.15 -1.51 -6.93
CA ALA A 114 1.32 -1.05 -5.57
C ALA A 114 2.80 -0.97 -5.19
N GLU A 115 3.11 -0.09 -4.24
CA GLU A 115 4.46 0.20 -3.79
C GLU A 115 5.39 0.52 -4.97
N CYS A 116 6.59 -0.05 -4.93
CA CYS A 116 7.60 -0.04 -5.96
C CYS A 116 7.21 -0.94 -7.16
N ARG A 117 6.07 -0.63 -7.79
CA ARG A 117 5.55 -1.25 -9.04
C ARG A 117 5.18 -2.74 -8.94
N ARG A 118 4.80 -3.25 -7.76
CA ARG A 118 4.24 -4.63 -7.65
C ARG A 118 2.95 -4.72 -8.46
N MET A 119 2.86 -5.70 -9.37
CA MET A 119 1.66 -5.88 -10.18
C MET A 119 0.56 -6.50 -9.33
N MET A 120 -0.57 -5.80 -9.19
CA MET A 120 -1.71 -6.27 -8.38
C MET A 120 -2.92 -6.63 -9.23
N VAL A 121 -3.23 -5.81 -10.24
CA VAL A 121 -4.32 -6.06 -11.19
C VAL A 121 -3.79 -5.80 -12.59
N ASN A 122 -3.81 -6.86 -13.42
CA ASN A 122 -3.55 -6.76 -14.84
C ASN A 122 -4.56 -5.81 -15.52
N ARG A 123 -4.32 -5.49 -16.80
CA ARG A 123 -5.19 -4.57 -17.55
C ARG A 123 -6.67 -4.93 -17.41
N ILE A 124 -7.47 -3.97 -16.95
CA ILE A 124 -8.91 -4.07 -16.80
C ILE A 124 -9.58 -2.91 -17.53
N GLN A 125 -10.61 -3.25 -18.30
CA GLN A 125 -11.40 -2.27 -19.04
C GLN A 125 -12.86 -2.30 -18.60
N THR A 126 -13.48 -1.13 -18.57
CA THR A 126 -14.92 -0.96 -18.40
C THR A 126 -15.51 -0.28 -19.64
N LYS A 127 -16.72 -0.69 -20.02
CA LYS A 127 -17.55 -0.02 -21.03
C LYS A 127 -18.33 1.13 -20.39
N ASN A 128 -19.02 1.90 -21.24
CA ASN A 128 -19.98 2.92 -20.81
C ASN A 128 -21.00 2.36 -19.82
N GLY A 129 -21.08 2.97 -18.63
CA GLY A 129 -22.01 2.60 -17.57
C GLY A 129 -21.58 1.38 -16.76
N GLU A 130 -20.43 0.79 -17.05
CA GLU A 130 -19.94 -0.40 -16.38
C GLU A 130 -19.04 -0.03 -15.20
N ILE A 131 -19.46 -0.44 -14.00
CA ILE A 131 -18.65 -0.35 -12.78
C ILE A 131 -18.12 -1.73 -12.44
N LYS A 132 -16.80 -1.87 -12.35
CA LYS A 132 -16.14 -3.10 -11.90
C LYS A 132 -15.56 -2.95 -10.51
N THR A 133 -15.57 -4.05 -9.77
CA THR A 133 -14.87 -4.18 -8.50
C THR A 133 -13.74 -5.18 -8.67
N VAL A 134 -12.52 -4.76 -8.31
CA VAL A 134 -11.35 -5.64 -8.23
C VAL A 134 -10.87 -5.69 -6.80
N ALA A 135 -10.21 -6.78 -6.44
CA ALA A 135 -9.59 -6.91 -5.13
C ALA A 135 -8.22 -7.58 -5.27
N PHE A 136 -7.39 -7.40 -4.26
CA PHE A 136 -6.12 -8.10 -4.10
C PHE A 136 -5.70 -8.12 -2.63
N THR A 137 -4.74 -8.97 -2.30
CA THR A 137 -4.11 -9.00 -0.98
C THR A 137 -2.66 -8.55 -1.10
N ILE A 138 -2.23 -7.69 -0.18
CA ILE A 138 -0.90 -7.07 -0.19
C ILE A 138 -0.27 -7.15 1.18
N HIS A 139 1.04 -7.40 1.21
CA HIS A 139 1.86 -7.22 2.40
C HIS A 139 2.55 -5.85 2.35
N ILE A 140 2.31 -5.02 3.36
CA ILE A 140 3.02 -3.75 3.59
C ILE A 140 4.19 -4.04 4.54
N ARG A 141 5.38 -3.56 4.22
CA ARG A 141 6.62 -3.82 4.98
C ARG A 141 7.24 -2.54 5.52
N ASP A 142 7.80 -2.63 6.72
CA ASP A 142 8.64 -1.59 7.33
C ASP A 142 10.01 -2.16 7.75
N SER A 143 11.00 -1.30 8.02
CA SER A 143 12.35 -1.78 8.31
C SER A 143 12.52 -2.38 9.73
N LEU A 144 11.53 -2.28 10.62
CA LEU A 144 11.68 -2.55 12.04
C LEU A 144 11.54 -4.04 12.36
N ILE A 145 12.55 -4.62 13.00
CA ILE A 145 12.52 -5.98 13.54
C ILE A 145 12.13 -5.88 15.01
N ARG A 146 10.83 -5.86 15.25
CA ARG A 146 10.25 -5.60 16.58
C ARG A 146 10.71 -6.61 17.63
N ALA A 147 10.84 -7.89 17.25
CA ALA A 147 11.25 -8.97 18.17
C ALA A 147 12.65 -8.78 18.76
N THR A 148 13.57 -8.15 18.03
CA THR A 148 14.97 -7.94 18.45
C THR A 148 15.29 -6.47 18.69
N ASN A 149 14.28 -5.58 18.63
CA ASN A 149 14.45 -4.13 18.67
C ASN A 149 15.57 -3.64 17.73
N SER A 150 15.63 -4.19 16.52
CA SER A 150 16.62 -3.83 15.51
C SER A 150 15.95 -3.48 14.19
N LYS A 151 16.70 -3.25 13.12
CA LYS A 151 16.15 -2.90 11.81
C LYS A 151 16.95 -3.48 10.65
N VAL A 152 16.26 -3.69 9.53
CA VAL A 152 16.88 -3.99 8.24
C VAL A 152 17.77 -2.82 7.83
N ARG A 153 18.97 -3.12 7.33
CA ARG A 153 19.85 -2.12 6.73
C ARG A 153 19.40 -1.82 5.30
N ILE A 154 18.67 -0.72 5.14
CA ILE A 154 18.19 -0.21 3.85
C ILE A 154 19.35 0.51 3.12
N LYS A 155 19.56 0.21 1.85
CA LYS A 155 20.59 0.88 1.03
C LYS A 155 20.17 2.33 0.77
N PRO A 156 21.11 3.28 0.64
CA PRO A 156 20.78 4.69 0.45
C PRO A 156 19.78 4.96 -0.69
N ARG A 157 19.90 4.24 -1.82
CA ARG A 157 19.00 4.35 -2.98
C ARG A 157 17.57 3.90 -2.72
N GLU A 158 17.37 3.01 -1.74
CA GLU A 158 16.04 2.47 -1.42
C GLU A 158 15.19 3.46 -0.62
N ASN A 159 15.81 4.51 -0.04
CA ASN A 159 15.07 5.56 0.65
C ASN A 159 14.19 6.38 -0.31
N ASP A 160 14.50 6.36 -1.60
CA ASP A 160 13.71 7.01 -2.65
C ASP A 160 12.64 6.07 -3.24
N TYR A 161 12.55 4.83 -2.75
CA TYR A 161 11.59 3.84 -3.25
C TYR A 161 10.28 3.90 -2.47
N LEU A 162 9.19 3.52 -3.13
CA LEU A 162 7.83 3.53 -2.56
C LEU A 162 7.57 2.26 -1.75
N HIS A 163 8.52 1.85 -0.91
CA HIS A 163 8.42 0.71 -0.01
C HIS A 163 9.37 0.90 1.16
N TRP A 164 9.14 0.23 2.29
CA TRP A 164 9.85 0.46 3.56
C TRP A 164 9.60 1.85 4.19
N ASP A 165 8.53 2.53 3.77
CA ASP A 165 8.22 3.94 4.11
C ASP A 165 6.93 4.10 4.95
N GLU A 166 6.41 3.01 5.52
CA GLU A 166 5.19 2.98 6.36
C GLU A 166 3.91 3.42 5.63
N LYS A 167 3.88 3.23 4.31
CA LYS A 167 2.70 3.51 3.49
C LYS A 167 2.28 2.27 2.70
N LEU A 168 1.00 2.25 2.34
CA LEU A 168 0.56 1.65 1.10
C LEU A 168 0.52 2.76 0.05
N THR A 169 1.26 2.61 -1.04
CA THR A 169 1.15 3.48 -2.23
C THR A 169 0.53 2.69 -3.37
N LEU A 170 -0.58 3.18 -3.92
CA LEU A 170 -1.24 2.59 -5.09
C LEU A 170 -0.96 3.44 -6.32
N GLU A 171 -0.55 2.80 -7.41
CA GLU A 171 -0.31 3.43 -8.71
C GLU A 171 -1.42 3.02 -9.67
N PHE A 172 -2.16 4.01 -10.18
CA PHE A 172 -3.18 3.83 -11.19
C PHE A 172 -2.62 4.21 -12.56
N ASN A 173 -2.53 3.22 -13.43
CA ASN A 173 -2.00 3.28 -14.79
C ASN A 173 -3.10 2.99 -15.82
N GLY A 174 -2.77 3.17 -17.10
CA GLY A 174 -3.65 2.82 -18.23
C GLY A 174 -4.12 4.05 -18.99
N ASN A 175 -5.01 3.84 -19.96
CA ASN A 175 -5.61 4.93 -20.72
C ASN A 175 -6.87 5.43 -20.00
N GLU A 176 -6.69 6.47 -19.17
CA GLU A 176 -7.77 7.09 -18.38
C GLU A 176 -8.40 6.14 -17.31
N PRO A 177 -7.62 5.72 -16.30
CA PRO A 177 -8.16 4.95 -15.18
C PRO A 177 -9.11 5.81 -14.33
N LYS A 178 -10.37 5.37 -14.21
CA LYS A 178 -11.44 6.06 -13.48
C LYS A 178 -11.72 5.33 -12.18
N ILE A 179 -11.23 5.85 -11.06
CA ILE A 179 -11.31 5.18 -9.76
C ILE A 179 -12.39 5.85 -8.91
N ARG A 180 -13.35 5.06 -8.40
CA ARG A 180 -14.49 5.56 -7.61
C ARG A 180 -14.27 5.46 -6.11
N SER A 181 -13.70 4.34 -5.66
CA SER A 181 -13.46 4.10 -4.24
C SER A 181 -12.38 3.06 -4.00
N ILE A 182 -11.71 3.18 -2.86
CA ILE A 182 -10.77 2.18 -2.32
C ILE A 182 -11.25 1.81 -0.93
N GLN A 183 -11.37 0.52 -0.66
CA GLN A 183 -11.52 -0.02 0.68
C GLN A 183 -10.25 -0.80 1.03
N ILE A 184 -9.72 -0.54 2.22
CA ILE A 184 -8.59 -1.26 2.79
C ILE A 184 -9.05 -1.85 4.12
N THR A 185 -8.83 -3.14 4.31
CA THR A 185 -9.06 -3.84 5.58
C THR A 185 -7.83 -4.67 5.94
N PRO A 186 -7.62 -5.01 7.22
CA PRO A 186 -6.70 -6.08 7.56
C PRO A 186 -7.10 -7.35 6.79
N ALA A 187 -6.11 -8.07 6.29
CA ALA A 187 -6.36 -9.31 5.58
C ALA A 187 -6.95 -10.38 6.52
N PRO A 188 -7.72 -11.36 6.00
CA PRO A 188 -8.17 -12.50 6.78
C PRO A 188 -7.00 -13.21 7.49
N ALA A 189 -7.23 -13.69 8.71
CA ALA A 189 -6.19 -14.32 9.53
C ALA A 189 -5.57 -15.59 8.89
N ASN A 190 -6.29 -16.24 7.98
CA ASN A 190 -5.86 -17.43 7.26
C ASN A 190 -5.09 -17.13 5.95
N VAL A 191 -4.80 -15.86 5.64
CA VAL A 191 -3.94 -15.52 4.50
C VAL A 191 -2.53 -16.09 4.72
N ILE A 192 -2.07 -16.82 3.71
CA ILE A 192 -0.71 -17.33 3.62
C ILE A 192 0.19 -16.18 3.16
N THR A 193 1.34 -16.00 3.81
CA THR A 193 2.36 -15.08 3.33
C THR A 193 3.43 -15.85 2.56
N MET A 194 3.66 -15.47 1.32
CA MET A 194 4.80 -15.92 0.51
C MET A 194 5.93 -14.90 0.66
N PHE A 195 6.98 -15.27 1.38
CA PHE A 195 8.16 -14.44 1.58
C PHE A 195 9.19 -14.71 0.49
N LEU A 196 9.70 -13.65 -0.13
CA LEU A 196 10.73 -13.75 -1.16
C LEU A 196 12.05 -13.17 -0.65
N ALA A 197 13.10 -13.98 -0.70
CA ALA A 197 14.48 -13.57 -0.53
C ALA A 197 15.20 -13.68 -1.87
N GLY A 198 15.96 -12.66 -2.25
CA GLY A 198 16.71 -12.73 -3.50
C GLY A 198 17.37 -11.43 -3.90
N ASN A 199 17.70 -11.37 -5.19
CA ASN A 199 18.49 -10.29 -5.78
C ASN A 199 17.69 -9.49 -6.83
N SER A 200 18.38 -8.88 -7.81
CA SER A 200 17.80 -8.06 -8.88
C SER A 200 16.78 -8.78 -9.79
N THR A 201 16.79 -10.11 -9.84
CA THR A 201 15.81 -10.93 -10.60
C THR A 201 14.49 -11.14 -9.85
N VAL A 202 14.47 -10.89 -8.53
CA VAL A 202 13.32 -11.09 -7.65
C VAL A 202 12.72 -9.77 -7.13
N VAL A 203 13.56 -8.76 -6.91
CA VAL A 203 13.22 -7.45 -6.29
C VAL A 203 12.04 -6.72 -6.93
N ASP A 204 11.41 -5.83 -6.17
CA ASP A 204 10.50 -4.82 -6.71
C ASP A 204 11.32 -3.71 -7.42
N GLN A 205 11.39 -3.71 -8.76
CA GLN A 205 12.22 -2.75 -9.51
C GLN A 205 11.59 -1.35 -9.56
N ALA A 206 12.29 -0.35 -9.01
CA ALA A 206 11.79 1.01 -8.90
C ALA A 206 11.67 1.78 -10.24
N ARG A 207 12.39 1.35 -11.29
CA ARG A 207 12.51 2.12 -12.54
C ARG A 207 12.27 1.25 -13.77
N GLU A 208 11.49 1.77 -14.71
CA GLU A 208 11.34 1.20 -16.05
C GLU A 208 12.67 1.32 -16.84
N PRO A 209 12.99 0.38 -17.74
CA PRO A 209 12.21 -0.79 -18.16
C PRO A 209 12.49 -2.05 -17.32
N TYR A 210 13.22 -1.95 -16.20
CA TYR A 210 13.55 -3.11 -15.39
C TYR A 210 12.31 -3.67 -14.69
N ALA A 211 12.24 -5.00 -14.63
CA ALA A 211 11.23 -5.77 -13.92
C ALA A 211 11.86 -7.08 -13.43
N ALA A 212 11.24 -7.67 -12.42
CA ALA A 212 11.67 -8.92 -11.81
C ALA A 212 10.45 -9.80 -11.48
N TRP A 213 10.63 -11.11 -11.33
CA TRP A 213 9.48 -12.01 -11.23
C TRP A 213 8.72 -11.83 -9.91
N GLY A 214 9.42 -11.54 -8.81
CA GLY A 214 8.80 -11.30 -7.50
C GLY A 214 7.92 -10.05 -7.47
N GLN A 215 8.22 -9.06 -8.32
CA GLN A 215 7.38 -7.89 -8.55
C GLN A 215 6.07 -8.23 -9.27
N MET A 216 6.07 -9.26 -10.13
CA MET A 216 4.95 -9.59 -11.03
C MET A 216 4.01 -10.66 -10.46
N ILE A 217 4.55 -11.59 -9.68
CA ILE A 217 3.80 -12.73 -9.14
C ILE A 217 2.59 -12.39 -8.24
N PRO A 218 2.47 -11.22 -7.55
CA PRO A 218 1.30 -10.96 -6.71
C PRO A 218 -0.04 -11.02 -7.49
N ALA A 219 -0.06 -10.59 -8.76
CA ALA A 219 -1.25 -10.62 -9.61
C ALA A 219 -1.69 -12.04 -10.02
N ALA A 220 -0.89 -13.08 -9.73
CA ALA A 220 -1.25 -14.46 -10.01
C ALA A 220 -2.11 -15.11 -8.92
N PHE A 221 -2.27 -14.46 -7.76
CA PHE A 221 -2.97 -15.03 -6.61
C PHE A 221 -4.39 -14.51 -6.44
N GLU A 222 -5.28 -15.39 -5.98
CA GLU A 222 -6.63 -15.02 -5.59
C GLU A 222 -6.63 -14.06 -4.38
N PRO A 223 -7.46 -13.00 -4.41
CA PRO A 223 -7.60 -12.09 -3.28
C PRO A 223 -8.04 -12.83 -2.01
N GLY A 224 -7.42 -12.51 -0.87
CA GLY A 224 -7.72 -13.14 0.42
C GLY A 224 -7.11 -14.52 0.62
N LYS A 225 -6.25 -15.01 -0.29
CA LYS A 225 -5.55 -16.29 -0.15
C LYS A 225 -4.06 -16.13 0.16
N VAL A 226 -3.35 -15.33 -0.63
CA VAL A 226 -1.90 -15.16 -0.52
C VAL A 226 -1.51 -13.68 -0.50
N ALA A 227 -0.60 -13.31 0.40
CA ALA A 227 0.12 -12.04 0.38
C ALA A 227 1.58 -12.30 0.00
N VAL A 228 2.12 -11.54 -0.96
CA VAL A 228 3.54 -11.63 -1.33
C VAL A 228 4.34 -10.57 -0.60
N ALA A 229 5.28 -11.02 0.24
CA ALA A 229 6.18 -10.19 1.01
C ALA A 229 7.59 -10.28 0.38
N ASN A 230 7.87 -9.36 -0.55
CA ASN A 230 9.14 -9.36 -1.30
C ASN A 230 10.23 -8.59 -0.54
N TYR A 231 11.25 -9.29 -0.06
CA TYR A 231 12.40 -8.70 0.67
C TYR A 231 13.66 -8.64 -0.16
N ALA A 232 13.64 -9.17 -1.39
CA ALA A 232 14.76 -9.13 -2.31
C ALA A 232 15.24 -7.70 -2.58
N GLU A 233 16.52 -7.55 -2.92
CA GLU A 233 17.08 -6.26 -3.31
C GLU A 233 18.20 -6.42 -4.35
N SER A 234 18.29 -5.47 -5.28
CA SER A 234 19.33 -5.49 -6.31
C SER A 234 20.75 -5.56 -5.72
N GLY A 235 21.59 -6.41 -6.32
CA GLY A 235 22.96 -6.61 -5.87
C GLY A 235 23.12 -7.36 -4.55
N GLU A 236 22.05 -7.95 -3.99
CA GLU A 236 22.19 -8.87 -2.86
C GLU A 236 22.80 -10.21 -3.29
N SER A 237 23.74 -10.69 -2.48
CA SER A 237 24.14 -12.08 -2.30
C SER A 237 23.45 -12.63 -1.05
N LEU A 238 23.49 -13.94 -0.81
CA LEU A 238 22.96 -14.53 0.42
C LEU A 238 23.60 -13.91 1.66
N SER A 239 24.94 -13.82 1.67
CA SER A 239 25.69 -13.25 2.79
C SER A 239 25.36 -11.78 3.05
N SER A 240 25.23 -10.95 2.00
CA SER A 240 24.84 -9.54 2.18
C SER A 240 23.38 -9.39 2.62
N PHE A 241 22.48 -10.28 2.19
CA PHE A 241 21.08 -10.29 2.58
C PHE A 241 20.91 -10.60 4.08
N ILE A 242 21.67 -11.58 4.57
CA ILE A 242 21.77 -11.92 6.00
C ILE A 242 22.39 -10.75 6.77
N ALA A 243 23.52 -10.21 6.30
CA ALA A 243 24.20 -9.10 6.96
C ALA A 243 23.36 -7.81 7.00
N ALA A 244 22.42 -7.65 6.06
CA ALA A 244 21.44 -6.56 6.05
C ALA A 244 20.21 -6.83 6.93
N LYS A 245 20.15 -8.00 7.59
CA LYS A 245 19.04 -8.47 8.45
C LYS A 245 17.71 -8.66 7.73
N ARG A 246 17.72 -8.80 6.40
CA ARG A 246 16.49 -9.05 5.62
C ARG A 246 15.92 -10.43 5.94
N PHE A 247 16.79 -11.43 6.14
CA PHE A 247 16.38 -12.77 6.54
C PHE A 247 15.80 -12.79 7.97
N GLU A 248 16.46 -12.12 8.92
CA GLU A 248 15.95 -11.94 10.29
C GLU A 248 14.56 -11.29 10.28
N LYS A 249 14.37 -10.25 9.45
CA LYS A 249 13.08 -9.59 9.27
C LYS A 249 12.01 -10.53 8.74
N MET A 250 12.29 -11.32 7.69
CA MET A 250 11.35 -12.32 7.18
C MET A 250 10.94 -13.28 8.31
N LEU A 251 11.92 -13.92 8.96
CA LEU A 251 11.67 -14.90 10.03
C LEU A 251 10.85 -14.31 11.19
N SER A 252 11.04 -13.03 11.52
CA SER A 252 10.27 -12.36 12.58
C SER A 252 8.78 -12.22 12.29
N LEU A 253 8.36 -12.39 11.03
CA LEU A 253 6.97 -12.25 10.57
C LEU A 253 6.33 -13.57 10.17
N MET A 254 7.12 -14.61 9.90
CA MET A 254 6.58 -15.89 9.41
C MET A 254 5.77 -16.58 10.50
N LYS A 255 4.66 -17.19 10.08
CA LYS A 255 3.86 -18.11 10.91
C LYS A 255 3.78 -19.50 10.26
N PRO A 256 3.43 -20.56 11.02
CA PRO A 256 3.21 -21.88 10.43
C PRO A 256 2.24 -21.83 9.24
N GLY A 257 2.63 -22.44 8.13
CA GLY A 257 1.87 -22.43 6.87
C GLY A 257 2.29 -21.36 5.86
N ASP A 258 3.12 -20.38 6.26
CA ASP A 258 3.77 -19.46 5.32
C ASP A 258 4.90 -20.15 4.54
N TYR A 259 5.27 -19.57 3.40
CA TYR A 259 6.32 -20.10 2.53
C TYR A 259 7.47 -19.10 2.40
N ALA A 260 8.71 -19.59 2.37
CA ALA A 260 9.88 -18.82 2.00
C ALA A 260 10.45 -19.35 0.68
N PHE A 261 10.64 -18.45 -0.27
CA PHE A 261 11.33 -18.72 -1.53
C PHE A 261 12.62 -17.90 -1.54
N ALA A 262 13.75 -18.58 -1.76
CA ALA A 262 15.06 -17.95 -1.77
C ALA A 262 15.74 -18.20 -3.13
N GLU A 263 16.09 -17.13 -3.85
CA GLU A 263 16.82 -17.20 -5.12
C GLU A 263 18.07 -16.31 -5.06
N PHE A 264 19.21 -16.96 -4.93
CA PHE A 264 20.55 -16.35 -4.92
C PHE A 264 21.47 -17.10 -5.91
N GLY A 265 22.64 -16.55 -6.18
CA GLY A 265 23.65 -17.14 -7.08
C GLY A 265 24.31 -16.11 -7.99
N HIS A 266 23.53 -15.23 -8.61
CA HIS A 266 24.03 -14.25 -9.60
C HIS A 266 25.11 -13.31 -9.05
N ASN A 267 25.00 -12.89 -7.79
CA ASN A 267 25.97 -12.02 -7.12
C ASN A 267 26.94 -12.82 -6.25
N ASP A 268 26.51 -13.96 -5.74
CA ASP A 268 27.29 -14.88 -4.91
C ASP A 268 28.52 -15.40 -5.68
N GLN A 269 28.35 -15.75 -6.96
CA GLN A 269 29.47 -16.18 -7.82
C GLN A 269 30.56 -15.11 -8.03
N LYS A 270 30.27 -13.84 -7.73
CA LYS A 270 31.22 -12.73 -7.90
C LYS A 270 32.05 -12.49 -6.65
N GLN A 271 31.69 -13.13 -5.53
CA GLN A 271 32.44 -13.02 -4.29
C GLN A 271 33.79 -13.71 -4.42
N LYS A 272 34.83 -13.12 -3.81
CA LYS A 272 36.21 -13.62 -3.88
C LYS A 272 36.81 -13.63 -2.49
N GLY A 273 37.31 -14.79 -2.06
CA GLY A 273 37.98 -14.98 -0.78
C GLY A 273 37.62 -16.33 -0.15
N GLU A 274 38.50 -16.84 0.72
CA GLU A 274 38.25 -18.07 1.47
C GLU A 274 37.09 -17.85 2.47
N GLY A 275 36.11 -18.76 2.50
CA GLY A 275 34.94 -18.67 3.39
C GLY A 275 33.90 -17.62 2.98
N ILE A 276 33.95 -17.11 1.75
CA ILE A 276 32.98 -16.15 1.23
C ILE A 276 32.03 -16.83 0.24
N GLY A 277 30.75 -16.97 0.62
CA GLY A 277 29.66 -17.59 -0.13
C GLY A 277 28.51 -18.00 0.78
#